data_AF-A0A0Q8P2B0-F1
#
_entry.id   AF-A0A0Q8P2B0-F1
#
_cell.length_a   1.000
_cell.length_b   1.000
_cell.length_c   1.000
_cell.angle_alpha   90.00
_cell.angle_beta   90.00
_cell.angle_gamma   90.00
#
_symmetry.space_group_name_H-M   'P 1'
#
loop_
_entity.id
_entity.type
_entity.pdbx_description
1 polymer ?
#
loop_
_entity_poly.entity_id
_entity_poly.type
_entity_poly.pdbx_seq_one_letter_code
_entity_poly.pdbx_strand_id
1 'polypeptide(L)' 'MRTENLKPTSYNDGFINIPVSRVTRQGLHDLKESMGAASQAEVIEKAVAILLAIQNVARR' A
#
# COMPACT_ATOMS: atom_id res chain seq x y z
N MET A 1 -11.16 -26.88 31.29
CA MET A 1 -11.56 -26.18 30.06
C MET A 1 -10.67 -24.95 29.91
N ARG A 2 -9.77 -24.93 28.91
CA ARG A 2 -8.89 -23.78 28.66
C ARG A 2 -9.59 -22.87 27.66
N THR A 3 -10.00 -21.69 28.09
CA THR A 3 -10.42 -20.62 27.20
C THR A 3 -9.15 -19.96 26.67
N GLU A 4 -8.73 -20.38 25.48
CA GLU A 4 -7.64 -19.73 24.75
C GLU A 4 -8.12 -18.32 24.38
N ASN A 5 -7.53 -17.32 25.03
CA ASN A 5 -7.66 -15.92 24.64
C ASN A 5 -7.06 -15.76 23.24
N LEU A 6 -7.90 -15.86 22.21
CA LEU A 6 -7.56 -15.44 20.86
C LEU A 6 -7.43 -13.91 20.87
N LYS A 7 -6.22 -13.44 21.19
CA LYS A 7 -5.83 -12.05 20.94
C LYS A 7 -5.87 -11.88 19.41
N PRO A 8 -6.64 -10.93 18.86
CA PRO A 8 -6.52 -10.62 17.45
C PRO A 8 -5.13 -10.03 17.23
N THR A 9 -4.22 -10.82 16.67
CA THR A 9 -2.97 -10.31 16.12
C THR A 9 -3.30 -9.57 14.84
N SER A 10 -3.81 -8.36 14.97
CA SER A 10 -3.75 -7.38 13.89
C SER A 10 -2.27 -7.08 13.67
N TYR A 11 -1.60 -7.89 12.86
CA TYR A 11 -0.39 -7.47 12.19
C TYR A 11 -0.80 -6.27 11.34
N ASN A 12 -0.70 -5.07 11.91
CA ASN A 12 -0.46 -3.90 11.09
C ASN A 12 0.92 -4.12 10.51
N ASP A 13 0.98 -4.77 9.34
CA ASP A 13 2.21 -4.92 8.56
C ASP A 13 2.64 -3.52 8.09
N GLY A 14 3.32 -2.81 9.00
CA GLY A 14 4.29 -1.77 8.72
C GLY A 14 3.96 -0.79 7.62
N PHE A 15 2.88 -0.02 7.73
CA PHE A 15 2.89 1.29 7.09
C PHE A 15 3.88 2.19 7.84
N ILE A 16 5.13 2.17 7.37
CA ILE A 16 6.14 3.15 7.76
C ILE A 16 5.57 4.51 7.35
N ASN A 17 5.45 5.42 8.31
CA ASN A 17 5.06 6.79 8.03
C ASN A 17 6.22 7.50 7.32
N ILE A 18 6.36 7.26 6.02
CA ILE A 18 7.42 7.86 5.20
C ILE A 18 7.02 9.31 4.93
N PRO A 19 7.80 10.30 5.43
CA PRO A 19 7.52 11.69 5.11
C PRO A 19 7.72 11.90 3.60
N VAL A 20 6.65 12.36 2.94
CA VAL A 20 6.67 12.75 1.54
C VAL A 20 6.42 14.25 1.41
N SER A 21 6.85 14.82 0.28
CA SER A 21 6.56 16.22 -0.03
C SER A 21 5.05 16.48 -0.09
N ARG A 22 4.63 17.74 0.10
CA ARG A 22 3.22 18.14 -0.05
C ARG A 22 2.70 17.81 -1.45
N VAL A 23 3.52 18.02 -2.48
CA VAL A 23 3.16 17.74 -3.88
C VAL A 23 2.92 16.24 -4.07
N THR A 24 3.81 15.39 -3.55
CA THR A 24 3.65 13.94 -3.59
C THR A 24 2.38 13.48 -2.87
N ARG A 25 2.09 14.05 -1.70
CA ARG A 25 0.87 13.73 -0.95
C ARG A 25 -0.39 14.07 -1.73
N GLN A 26 -0.42 15.24 -2.39
CA GLN A 26 -1.55 15.64 -3.22
C GLN A 26 -1.70 14.71 -4.42
N GLY A 27 -0.60 14.41 -5.12
CA GLY A 27 -0.64 13.47 -6.25
C GLY A 27 -1.15 12.08 -5.84
N LEU A 28 -0.75 11.56 -4.67
CA LEU A 28 -1.28 10.29 -4.14
C LEU A 28 -2.78 10.36 -3.82
N HIS A 29 -3.26 11.51 -3.36
CA HIS A 29 -4.69 11.74 -3.14
C HIS A 29 -5.47 11.72 -4.46
N ASP A 30 -5.02 12.49 -5.44
CA ASP A 30 -5.68 12.61 -6.76
C ASP A 30 -5.70 11.26 -7.49
N LEU A 31 -4.60 10.50 -7.40
CA LEU A 31 -4.52 9.14 -7.95
C LEU A 31 -5.48 8.18 -7.24
N LYS A 32 -5.58 8.25 -5.92
CA LYS A 32 -6.53 7.43 -5.15
C LYS A 32 -7.96 7.65 -5.64
N GLU A 33 -8.37 8.91 -5.80
CA GLU A 33 -9.71 9.25 -6.30
C GLU A 33 -9.92 8.76 -7.73
N SER A 34 -8.97 9.02 -8.62
CA SER A 34 -9.05 8.61 -10.03
C SER A 34 -9.12 7.10 -10.22
N MET A 35 -8.44 6.35 -9.35
CA MET A 35 -8.41 4.89 -9.37
C MET A 35 -9.59 4.24 -8.63
N GLY A 36 -10.42 5.03 -7.92
CA GLY A 36 -11.44 4.49 -7.03
C GLY A 36 -10.85 3.62 -5.90
N ALA A 37 -9.61 3.88 -5.50
CA ALA A 37 -8.92 3.10 -4.48
C ALA A 37 -9.42 3.46 -3.08
N ALA A 38 -9.48 2.47 -2.19
CA ALA A 38 -9.91 2.66 -0.81
C ALA A 38 -8.91 3.49 0.01
N SER A 39 -7.62 3.47 -0.36
CA SER A 39 -6.55 4.14 0.38
C SER A 39 -5.37 4.54 -0.51
N GLN A 40 -4.55 5.48 -0.03
CA GLN A 40 -3.27 5.79 -0.69
C GLN A 40 -2.29 4.61 -0.64
N ALA A 41 -2.40 3.77 0.39
CA ALA A 41 -1.68 2.51 0.51
C ALA A 41 -1.97 1.57 -0.68
N GLU A 42 -3.25 1.38 -1.00
CA GLU A 42 -3.67 0.55 -2.13
C GLU A 42 -3.12 1.07 -3.47
N VAL A 43 -3.05 2.41 -3.65
CA VAL A 43 -2.42 3.02 -4.84
C VAL A 43 -0.96 2.62 -4.95
N ILE A 44 -0.21 2.66 -3.84
CA ILE A 44 1.20 2.29 -3.79
C ILE A 44 1.37 0.80 -4.11
N GLU A 45 0.56 -0.07 -3.52
CA GLU A 45 0.62 -1.52 -3.78
C GLU A 45 0.43 -1.84 -5.27
N LYS A 46 -0.59 -1.24 -5.91
CA LYS A 46 -0.83 -1.40 -7.34
C LYS A 46 0.33 -0.85 -8.18
N ALA A 47 0.86 0.31 -7.83
CA ALA A 47 2.00 0.89 -8.53
C ALA A 47 3.25 0.00 -8.44
N VAL A 48 3.57 -0.55 -7.26
CA VAL A 48 4.69 -1.49 -7.07
C VAL A 48 4.49 -2.75 -7.92
N ALA A 49 3.28 -3.33 -7.92
CA ALA A 49 2.98 -4.50 -8.74
C ALA A 49 3.22 -4.25 -10.24
N ILE A 50 2.79 -3.10 -10.76
CA ILE A 50 3.01 -2.70 -12.15
C ILE A 50 4.51 -2.54 -12.44
N LEU A 51 5.24 -1.83 -11.58
CA LEU A 51 6.68 -1.60 -11.76
C LEU A 51 7.47 -2.92 -11.76
N LEU A 52 7.12 -3.85 -10.87
CA LEU A 52 7.74 -5.18 -10.83
C LEU A 52 7.41 -5.98 -12.09
N ALA A 53 6.17 -5.90 -12.60
CA ALA A 53 5.81 -6.55 -13.86
C ALA A 53 6.63 -6.00 -15.04
N ILE A 54 6.76 -4.68 -15.15
CA ILE A 54 7.59 -4.02 -16.17
C ILE A 54 9.04 -4.47 -16.05
N GLN A 55 9.60 -4.44 -14.83
CA GLN A 55 10.97 -4.86 -14.57
C GLN A 55 11.22 -6.31 -14.98
N ASN A 56 10.28 -7.21 -14.67
CA ASN A 56 10.38 -8.62 -15.04
C ASN A 56 10.36 -8.84 -16.55
N VAL A 57 9.58 -8.04 -17.29
CA VAL A 57 9.57 -8.07 -18.77
C VAL A 57 10.87 -7.51 -19.32
N ALA A 58 11.37 -6.39 -18.78
CA ALA A 58 12.59 -5.73 -19.26
C ALA A 58 13.88 -6.53 -19.03
N ARG A 59 13.88 -7.51 -18.12
CA ARG A 59 15.03 -8.40 -17.86
C ARG A 59 15.06 -9.66 -18.73
N ARG A 60 14.00 -9.93 -19.50
CA ARG A 60 13.92 -11.05 -20.44
C ARG A 60 14.42 -10.61 -21.81
#